data_AF-A0A090VC73-F1
#
_entry.id   AF-A0A090VC73-F1
#
_cell.length_a   1.000
_cell.length_b   1.000
_cell.length_c   1.000
_cell.angle_alpha   90.00
_cell.angle_beta   90.00
_cell.angle_gamma   90.00
#
_symmetry.space_group_name_H-M   'P 1'
#
loop_
_entity.id
_entity.type
_entity.pdbx_description
1 polymer ?
#
loop_
_entity_poly.entity_id
_entity_poly.type
_entity_poly.pdbx_seq_one_letter_code
_entity_poly.pdbx_strand_id
1 'polypeptide(L)'
;MDNNEIITGSNQENASYPSGLCAERTAIYYAGAKYPEAKIVRMAITAGSKVKTTLSPIPPCGACRQSIAEYEVKQDSPIEIYFMGETGKVAKSNSLANLLPLGFDKSAL
;
A
#
# COMPACT_ATOMS: atom_id res chain seq x y z
N MET A 1 -6.31 -11.31 2.41
CA MET A 1 -6.63 -11.48 0.97
C MET A 1 -7.97 -12.23 0.87
N ASP A 2 -8.55 -12.38 -0.32
CA ASP A 2 -9.81 -13.15 -0.50
C ASP A 2 -9.65 -14.65 -0.25
N ASN A 3 -8.44 -15.17 -0.39
CA ASN A 3 -8.04 -16.54 -0.05
C ASN A 3 -7.65 -16.72 1.43
N ASN A 4 -8.00 -15.78 2.32
CA ASN A 4 -7.68 -15.76 3.75
C ASN A 4 -6.19 -15.64 4.13
N GLU A 5 -5.28 -15.50 3.17
CA GLU A 5 -3.87 -15.28 3.47
C GLU A 5 -3.62 -13.85 3.98
N ILE A 6 -2.68 -13.73 4.93
CA ILE A 6 -2.17 -12.47 5.46
C ILE A 6 -0.72 -12.31 5.02
N ILE A 7 -0.45 -11.24 4.27
CA ILE A 7 0.88 -10.89 3.81
C ILE A 7 1.37 -9.68 4.58
N THR A 8 2.58 -9.78 5.11
CA THR A 8 3.26 -8.71 5.81
C THR A 8 4.45 -8.22 4.99
N GLY A 9 4.71 -6.91 5.04
CA GLY A 9 5.88 -6.30 4.44
C GLY A 9 6.44 -5.20 5.35
N SER A 10 7.73 -4.94 5.21
CA SER A 10 8.41 -3.78 5.79
C SER A 10 9.18 -3.06 4.70
N ASN A 11 9.60 -1.82 4.97
CA ASN A 11 10.52 -1.13 4.08
C ASN A 11 11.84 -1.91 3.99
N GLN A 12 12.38 -1.96 2.78
CA GLN A 12 13.66 -2.56 2.45
C GLN A 12 14.53 -1.46 1.85
N GLU A 13 15.56 -1.07 2.59
CA GLU A 13 16.46 0.02 2.23
C GLU A 13 17.60 -0.46 1.34
N ASN A 14 18.20 0.47 0.61
CA ASN A 14 19.38 0.21 -0.19
C ASN A 14 20.33 1.41 -0.16
N ALA A 15 21.64 1.18 -0.32
CA ALA A 15 22.62 2.25 -0.43
C ALA A 15 22.35 3.16 -1.64
N SER A 16 21.82 2.59 -2.74
CA SER A 16 21.24 3.35 -3.86
C SER A 16 19.78 3.64 -3.57
N TYR A 17 19.46 4.86 -3.15
CA TYR A 17 18.13 5.22 -2.64
C TYR A 17 16.95 4.89 -3.57
N PRO A 18 17.05 5.05 -4.92
CA PRO A 18 15.97 4.65 -5.83
C PRO A 18 15.68 3.14 -5.84
N SER A 19 16.61 2.31 -5.36
CA SER A 19 16.49 0.85 -5.35
C SER A 19 15.72 0.31 -4.13
N GLY A 20 15.38 1.17 -3.16
CA GLY A 20 14.60 0.79 -1.99
C GLY A 20 13.11 0.60 -2.28
N LEU A 21 12.45 -0.24 -1.47
CA LEU A 21 11.02 -0.47 -1.50
C LEU A 21 10.38 -0.12 -0.16
N CYS A 22 9.24 0.55 -0.20
CA CYS A 22 8.44 0.78 1.00
C CYS A 22 7.66 -0.50 1.36
N ALA A 23 7.15 -0.56 2.59
CA ALA A 23 6.44 -1.72 3.12
C ALA A 23 5.26 -2.17 2.23
N GLU A 24 4.52 -1.21 1.69
CA GLU A 24 3.36 -1.44 0.83
C GLU A 24 3.77 -2.18 -0.45
N ARG A 25 4.85 -1.71 -1.11
CA ARG A 25 5.36 -2.31 -2.35
C ARG A 25 5.95 -3.69 -2.08
N THR A 26 6.66 -3.88 -0.97
CA THR A 26 7.16 -5.19 -0.54
C THR A 26 6.01 -6.19 -0.39
N ALA A 27 4.94 -5.81 0.34
CA ALA A 27 3.80 -6.69 0.58
C ALA A 27 3.01 -6.99 -0.70
N ILE A 28 2.71 -5.98 -1.52
CA ILE A 28 1.88 -6.14 -2.71
C ILE A 28 2.56 -6.99 -3.78
N TYR A 29 3.88 -6.81 -3.97
CA TYR A 29 4.64 -7.59 -4.94
C TYR A 29 4.82 -9.03 -4.47
N TYR A 30 5.04 -9.25 -3.18
CA TYR A 30 5.10 -10.61 -2.63
C TYR A 30 3.74 -11.33 -2.75
N ALA A 31 2.63 -10.64 -2.45
CA ALA A 31 1.29 -11.16 -2.64
C ALA A 31 1.05 -11.58 -4.10
N GLY A 32 1.35 -10.69 -5.06
CA GLY A 32 1.19 -10.97 -6.49
C GLY A 32 2.10 -12.09 -7.01
N ALA A 33 3.30 -12.25 -6.44
CA ALA A 33 4.22 -13.32 -6.83
C ALA A 33 3.82 -14.69 -6.25
N LYS A 34 3.38 -14.72 -4.99
CA LYS A 34 3.08 -15.97 -4.28
C LYS A 34 1.66 -16.47 -4.52
N TYR A 35 0.69 -15.57 -4.68
CA TYR A 35 -0.73 -15.88 -4.86
C TYR A 35 -1.30 -15.10 -6.06
N PRO A 36 -0.87 -15.42 -7.30
CA PRO A 36 -1.18 -14.61 -8.48
C PRO A 36 -2.69 -14.49 -8.80
N GLU A 37 -3.48 -15.49 -8.41
CA GLU A 37 -4.93 -15.53 -8.63
C GLU A 37 -5.75 -14.92 -7.49
N ALA A 38 -5.12 -14.63 -6.35
CA ALA A 38 -5.82 -14.14 -5.16
C ALA A 38 -5.89 -12.61 -5.16
N LYS A 39 -7.04 -12.08 -4.76
CA LYS A 39 -7.28 -10.63 -4.70
C LYS A 39 -6.90 -10.05 -3.35
N ILE A 40 -6.37 -8.83 -3.40
CA ILE A 40 -6.08 -8.04 -2.22
C ILE A 40 -7.35 -7.30 -1.83
N VAL A 41 -7.96 -7.70 -0.71
CA VAL A 41 -9.22 -7.09 -0.23
C VAL A 41 -8.97 -5.87 0.65
N ARG A 42 -7.90 -5.90 1.45
CA ARG A 42 -7.59 -4.89 2.46
C ARG A 42 -6.08 -4.78 2.66
N MET A 43 -5.61 -3.56 2.94
CA MET A 43 -4.24 -3.26 3.34
C MET A 43 -4.26 -2.39 4.61
N ALA A 44 -3.42 -2.73 5.58
CA ALA A 44 -3.21 -1.93 6.78
C ALA A 44 -1.76 -1.43 6.81
N ILE A 45 -1.58 -0.13 7.02
CA ILE A 45 -0.28 0.54 7.01
C ILE A 45 -0.08 1.20 8.37
N THR A 46 1.07 0.97 8.98
CA THR A 46 1.52 1.68 10.17
C THR A 46 2.95 2.14 9.95
N ALA A 47 3.28 3.31 10.48
CA ALA A 47 4.61 3.86 10.45
C ALA A 47 4.91 4.60 11.76
N GLY A 48 6.12 4.41 12.27
CA GLY A 48 6.62 5.03 13.49
C GLY A 48 7.94 5.75 13.25
N SER A 49 8.35 6.58 14.21
CA SER A 49 9.66 7.23 14.21
C SER A 49 10.38 6.95 15.51
N LYS A 50 11.70 6.75 15.42
CA LYS A 50 12.56 6.61 16.62
C LYS A 50 12.75 7.93 17.38
N VAL A 51 12.40 9.06 16.76
CA VAL A 51 12.64 10.41 17.31
C VAL A 51 11.39 10.97 17.99
N LYS A 52 10.20 10.63 17.48
CA LYS A 52 8.92 11.07 18.05
C LYS A 52 7.84 10.04 17.79
N THR A 53 6.93 9.87 18.76
CA THR A 53 5.73 9.07 18.56
C THR A 53 4.86 9.69 17.47
N THR A 54 4.46 8.87 16.51
CA THR A 54 3.57 9.32 15.44
C THR A 54 2.13 8.99 15.81
N LEU A 55 1.31 10.00 16.08
CA LEU A 55 -0.11 9.84 16.43
C LEU A 55 -1.07 10.07 15.25
N SER A 56 -0.59 10.74 14.22
CA SER A 56 -1.37 11.06 13.02
C SER A 56 -1.22 9.97 11.97
N PRO A 57 -2.28 9.66 11.20
CA PRO A 57 -2.20 8.74 10.07
C PRO A 57 -1.11 9.13 9.07
N ILE A 58 -0.29 8.16 8.67
CA ILE A 58 0.71 8.32 7.62
C ILE A 58 0.18 7.67 6.34
N PRO A 59 -0.21 8.45 5.31
CA PRO A 59 -0.68 7.88 4.06
C PRO A 59 0.48 7.26 3.27
N PRO A 60 0.22 6.31 2.36
CA PRO A 60 1.24 5.75 1.48
C PRO A 60 1.91 6.85 0.64
N CYS A 61 3.19 6.69 0.32
CA CYS A 61 3.91 7.63 -0.54
C CYS A 61 3.42 7.54 -1.99
N GLY A 62 3.75 8.53 -2.83
CA GLY A 62 3.25 8.60 -4.22
C GLY A 62 3.56 7.35 -5.06
N ALA A 63 4.77 6.78 -4.92
CA ALA A 63 5.14 5.56 -5.61
C ALA A 63 4.30 4.35 -5.16
N CYS A 64 4.06 4.22 -3.85
CA CYS A 64 3.20 3.16 -3.31
C CYS A 64 1.76 3.33 -3.75
N ARG A 65 1.27 4.57 -3.82
CA ARG A 65 -0.05 4.86 -4.40
C ARG A 65 -0.11 4.32 -5.82
N GLN A 66 0.79 4.74 -6.70
CA GLN A 66 0.75 4.25 -8.09
C GLN A 66 0.80 2.70 -8.18
N SER A 67 1.65 2.05 -7.39
CA SER A 67 1.71 0.59 -7.35
C SER A 67 0.41 -0.07 -6.89
N ILE A 68 -0.24 0.46 -5.84
CA ILE A 68 -1.51 -0.09 -5.36
C ILE A 68 -2.61 0.16 -6.40
N ALA A 69 -2.60 1.30 -7.08
CA ALA A 69 -3.60 1.66 -8.10
C ALA A 69 -3.57 0.65 -9.24
N GLU A 70 -2.37 0.30 -9.70
CA GLU A 70 -2.18 -0.71 -10.75
C GLU A 70 -2.75 -2.07 -10.34
N TYR A 71 -2.63 -2.44 -9.05
CA TYR A 71 -3.21 -3.69 -8.56
C TYR A 71 -4.74 -3.63 -8.46
N GLU A 72 -5.34 -2.51 -8.05
CA GLU A 72 -6.80 -2.31 -8.10
C GLU A 72 -7.33 -2.49 -9.52
N VAL A 73 -6.65 -1.89 -10.50
CA VAL A 73 -6.97 -2.03 -11.94
C VAL A 73 -6.80 -3.48 -12.40
N LYS A 74 -5.67 -4.12 -12.06
CA LYS A 74 -5.37 -5.51 -12.45
C LYS A 74 -6.42 -6.50 -11.92
N GLN A 75 -6.85 -6.35 -10.67
CA GLN A 75 -7.78 -7.27 -10.01
C GLN A 75 -9.26 -6.90 -10.21
N ASP A 76 -9.52 -5.79 -10.92
CA ASP A 76 -10.84 -5.21 -11.17
C ASP A 76 -11.71 -5.11 -9.90
N SER A 77 -11.09 -4.66 -8.80
CA SER A 77 -11.77 -4.42 -7.53
C SER A 77 -10.94 -3.54 -6.58
N PRO A 78 -11.59 -2.71 -5.76
CA PRO A 78 -10.89 -1.80 -4.86
C PRO A 78 -10.20 -2.55 -3.72
N ILE A 79 -9.12 -1.96 -3.22
CA ILE A 79 -8.41 -2.39 -2.01
C ILE A 79 -8.80 -1.40 -0.91
N GLU A 80 -9.44 -1.86 0.18
CA GLU A 80 -9.66 -0.98 1.33
C GLU A 80 -8.33 -0.71 2.03
N ILE A 81 -7.99 0.56 2.26
CA ILE A 81 -6.71 0.96 2.83
C ILE A 81 -6.95 1.61 4.19
N TYR A 82 -6.34 1.03 5.21
CA TYR A 82 -6.28 1.54 6.56
C TYR A 82 -4.87 2.04 6.80
N PHE A 83 -4.71 3.23 7.35
CA PHE A 83 -3.40 3.76 7.67
C PHE A 83 -3.42 4.56 8.96
N MET A 84 -2.37 4.40 9.75
CA MET A 84 -2.21 5.05 11.05
C MET A 84 -0.75 5.39 11.32
N GLY A 85 -0.51 6.18 12.36
CA GLY A 85 0.82 6.32 12.95
C GLY A 85 1.22 5.07 13.74
N GLU A 86 2.14 5.25 14.69
CA GLU A 86 2.52 4.21 15.65
C GLU A 86 1.34 3.85 16.57
N THR A 87 0.57 4.87 16.95
CA THR A 87 -0.68 4.74 17.70
C THR A 87 -1.65 5.84 17.26
N GLY A 88 -2.86 5.88 17.83
CA GLY A 88 -3.80 6.97 17.63
C GLY A 88 -4.87 6.70 16.57
N LYS A 89 -5.21 7.72 15.78
CA LYS A 89 -6.33 7.66 14.83
C LYS A 89 -5.98 6.76 13.65
N VAL A 90 -6.96 5.98 13.21
CA VAL A 90 -6.89 5.21 11.96
C VAL A 90 -7.66 5.98 10.90
N ALA A 91 -7.00 6.31 9.79
CA ALA A 91 -7.68 6.77 8.59
C ALA A 91 -8.04 5.57 7.72
N LYS A 92 -9.18 5.68 7.01
CA LYS A 92 -9.68 4.66 6.10
C LYS A 92 -9.94 5.29 4.73
N SER A 93 -9.57 4.58 3.68
CA SER A 93 -10.08 4.77 2.34
C SER A 93 -10.68 3.47 1.81
N ASN A 94 -11.83 3.54 1.14
CA ASN A 94 -12.45 2.35 0.52
C ASN A 94 -11.74 1.90 -0.77
N SER A 95 -10.91 2.76 -1.36
CA SER A 95 -10.11 2.49 -2.57
C SER A 95 -8.90 3.42 -2.59
N LEU A 96 -7.85 3.07 -3.31
CA LEU A 96 -6.74 3.97 -3.54
C LEU A 96 -7.12 5.18 -4.42
N ALA A 97 -8.16 5.10 -5.25
CA ALA A 97 -8.62 6.24 -6.06
C ALA A 97 -8.83 7.54 -5.25
N ASN A 98 -9.23 7.45 -3.98
CA ASN A 98 -9.39 8.63 -3.11
C ASN A 98 -8.05 9.26 -2.66
N LEU A 99 -6.97 8.48 -2.67
CA LEU A 99 -5.63 8.90 -2.26
C LEU A 99 -4.77 9.35 -3.45
N LEU A 100 -5.19 9.04 -4.69
CA LEU A 100 -4.52 9.42 -5.92
C LEU A 100 -5.56 9.99 -6.93
N PRO A 101 -6.09 11.20 -6.68
CA PRO A 101 -7.02 11.83 -7.59
C PRO A 101 -6.35 12.09 -8.94
N LEU A 102 -7.08 11.89 -10.03
CA LEU A 102 -6.57 12.03 -11.41
C LEU A 102 -5.36 11.11 -11.66
N GLY A 103 -5.42 9.88 -11.16
CA GLY A 103 -4.36 8.89 -11.30
C GLY A 103 -4.03 8.59 -12.77
N PHE A 104 -2.77 8.21 -13.00
CA PHE A 104 -2.29 7.80 -14.31
C PHE A 104 -2.56 6.30 -14.51
N ASP A 105 -3.24 5.94 -15.60
CA ASP A 105 -3.51 4.58 -16.01
C ASP A 105 -3.46 4.43 -17.54
N LYS A 106 -3.85 3.26 -18.05
CA LYS A 106 -3.85 2.96 -19.50
C LYS A 106 -4.74 3.87 -20.34
N SER A 107 -5.73 4.55 -19.77
CA SER A 107 -6.60 5.49 -20.48
C SER A 107 -5.93 6.84 -20.78
N ALA A 108 -4.79 7.13 -20.15
CA ALA A 108 -4.00 8.34 -20.37
C ALA A 108 -2.96 8.18 -21.49
N LEU A 109 -2.89 7.01 -22.13
CA LEU A 109 -2.02 6.67 -23.27
C LEU A 109 -2.85 6.53 -24.55
#